data_AF-A0A369RUP6-F1
#
_entry.id   AF-A0A369RUP6-F1
#
_cell.length_a   1.000
_cell.length_b   1.000
_cell.length_c   1.000
_cell.angle_alpha   90.00
_cell.angle_beta   90.00
_cell.angle_gamma   90.00
#
_symmetry.space_group_name_H-M   'P 1'
#
loop_
_entity.id
_entity.type
_entity.pdbx_description
1 polymer ?
#
loop_
_entity_poly.entity_id
_entity_poly.type
_entity_poly.pdbx_seq_one_letter_code
_entity_poly.pdbx_strand_id
1 'polypeptide(L)'
;MLILGFDVPAAKAVRVGNFLVERYPFLEAFFICLTLSVQPHVEKDYGMPHHVLIGYLFLAVAVGTGMCFDIQKRMCALIFAAQLFLISLTIQSSPLRSEYHQWTKVRLFARNLGLIGGYVMISGGVNADRRSGEPKTKYLLRYGRIALGVYAISSAWLLMNSEEDRKALIIHMPGGGSIVMVYVVAYVLYGLCIISEFEKIQMYRCLFLQLFFTTLLVDGDVKYWMRSHTKMQRWPQYHMMSRNIFISFQLWILMFTDTQ
;
A
#
# COMPACT_ATOMS: atom_id res chain seq x y z
N MET A 1 -3.88 -24.21 -13.09
CA MET A 1 -5.26 -24.47 -13.52
C MET A 1 -6.15 -24.46 -12.28
N LEU A 2 -7.25 -23.68 -12.31
CA LEU A 2 -8.38 -23.60 -11.37
C LEU A 2 -8.12 -23.30 -9.88
N ILE A 3 -8.40 -22.06 -9.43
CA ILE A 3 -9.20 -21.75 -8.21
C ILE A 3 -10.00 -20.44 -8.37
N LEU A 4 -9.64 -19.52 -9.28
CA LEU A 4 -10.50 -18.37 -9.59
C LEU A 4 -10.74 -18.32 -11.11
N GLY A 5 -11.91 -18.78 -11.55
CA GLY A 5 -12.38 -18.83 -12.93
C GLY A 5 -12.69 -17.45 -13.52
N PHE A 6 -11.79 -16.49 -13.35
CA PHE A 6 -11.80 -15.26 -14.14
C PHE A 6 -11.05 -15.54 -15.44
N ASP A 7 -11.79 -15.92 -16.48
CA ASP A 7 -11.29 -16.00 -17.86
C ASP A 7 -11.11 -14.59 -18.45
N VAL A 8 -10.50 -13.70 -17.66
CA VAL A 8 -10.09 -12.38 -18.11
C VAL A 8 -8.75 -12.57 -18.79
N PRO A 9 -8.61 -12.24 -20.08
CA PRO A 9 -7.32 -12.35 -20.75
C PRO A 9 -6.30 -11.53 -19.96
N ALA A 10 -5.20 -12.16 -19.54
CA ALA A 10 -4.21 -11.60 -18.61
C ALA A 10 -3.75 -10.18 -19.02
N ALA A 11 -3.67 -9.91 -20.33
CA ALA A 11 -3.37 -8.59 -20.88
C ALA A 11 -4.41 -7.50 -20.49
N LYS A 12 -5.71 -7.83 -20.49
CA LYS A 12 -6.76 -6.89 -20.01
C LYS A 12 -6.66 -6.69 -18.50
N ALA A 13 -6.40 -7.75 -17.74
CA ALA A 13 -6.25 -7.70 -16.29
C ALA A 13 -5.07 -6.80 -15.86
N VAL A 14 -3.92 -6.96 -16.50
CA VAL A 14 -2.73 -6.11 -16.29
C VAL A 14 -3.01 -4.66 -16.71
N ARG A 15 -3.72 -4.44 -17.83
CA ARG A 15 -4.09 -3.09 -18.29
C ARG A 15 -4.98 -2.35 -17.28
N VAL A 16 -5.98 -3.02 -16.72
CA VAL A 16 -6.87 -2.44 -15.70
C VAL A 16 -6.09 -2.13 -14.42
N GLY A 17 -5.23 -3.05 -13.98
CA GLY A 17 -4.36 -2.82 -12.82
C GLY A 17 -3.45 -1.59 -13.04
N ASN A 18 -2.79 -1.52 -14.19
CA ASN A 18 -1.90 -0.40 -14.54
C ASN A 18 -2.64 0.93 -14.57
N PHE A 19 -3.81 0.96 -15.20
CA PHE A 19 -4.66 2.15 -15.27
C PHE A 19 -4.97 2.71 -13.87
N LEU A 20 -5.23 1.84 -12.89
CA LEU A 20 -5.51 2.27 -11.52
C LEU A 20 -4.24 2.72 -10.80
N VAL A 21 -3.16 1.94 -10.87
CA VAL A 21 -1.90 2.24 -10.17
C VAL A 21 -1.26 3.54 -10.67
N GLU A 22 -1.40 3.88 -11.96
CA GLU A 22 -0.92 5.15 -12.53
C GLU A 22 -1.66 6.38 -11.98
N ARG A 23 -2.91 6.21 -11.53
CA ARG A 23 -3.75 7.32 -11.03
C ARG A 23 -3.66 7.52 -9.53
N TYR A 24 -3.08 6.57 -8.81
CA TYR A 24 -2.96 6.66 -7.36
C TYR A 24 -2.23 7.91 -6.85
N PRO A 25 -1.16 8.45 -7.49
CA PRO A 25 -0.55 9.70 -7.02
C PRO A 25 -1.54 10.87 -6.91
N PHE A 26 -2.54 10.93 -7.79
CA PHE A 26 -3.61 11.94 -7.69
C PHE A 26 -4.54 11.68 -6.51
N LEU A 27 -4.88 10.42 -6.23
CA LEU A 27 -5.70 10.05 -5.08
C LEU A 27 -4.96 10.32 -3.76
N GLU A 28 -3.65 10.05 -3.71
CA GLU A 28 -2.79 10.40 -2.59
C GLU A 28 -2.85 11.92 -2.33
N ALA A 29 -2.66 12.73 -3.37
CA ALA A 29 -2.76 14.19 -3.27
C ALA A 29 -4.15 14.64 -2.79
N PHE A 30 -5.21 14.04 -3.33
CA PHE A 30 -6.59 14.33 -2.94
C PHE A 30 -6.86 14.04 -1.46
N PHE A 31 -6.44 12.89 -0.95
CA PHE A 31 -6.63 12.55 0.47
C PHE A 31 -5.84 13.46 1.42
N ILE A 32 -4.65 13.90 1.01
CA ILE A 32 -3.88 14.88 1.77
C ILE A 32 -4.61 16.22 1.81
N CYS A 33 -5.12 16.71 0.67
CA CYS A 33 -5.93 17.94 0.63
C CYS A 33 -7.19 17.84 1.51
N LEU A 34 -7.88 16.70 1.49
CA LEU A 34 -9.06 16.48 2.35
C LEU A 34 -8.69 16.48 3.84
N THR A 35 -7.57 15.86 4.20
CA THR A 35 -7.09 15.86 5.59
C THR A 35 -6.73 17.28 6.04
N LEU A 36 -6.12 18.08 5.16
CA LEU A 36 -5.84 19.50 5.42
C LEU A 36 -7.11 20.35 5.55
N SER A 37 -8.14 20.06 4.76
CA SER A 37 -9.39 20.84 4.79
C SER A 37 -10.14 20.74 6.13
N VAL A 38 -9.92 19.65 6.88
CA VAL A 38 -10.59 19.41 8.17
C VAL A 38 -9.78 19.96 9.35
N GLN A 39 -8.48 20.20 9.19
CA GLN A 39 -7.61 20.71 10.25
C GLN A 39 -7.07 22.12 9.88
N PRO A 40 -7.73 23.20 10.33
CA PRO A 40 -7.33 24.56 9.98
C PRO A 40 -5.98 25.00 10.59
N HIS A 41 -5.39 24.21 11.50
CA HIS A 41 -4.08 24.49 12.12
C HIS A 41 -3.02 23.48 11.68
N VAL A 42 -2.66 23.54 10.39
CA VAL A 42 -1.73 22.63 9.70
C VAL A 42 -0.36 22.51 10.37
N GLU A 43 0.19 23.61 10.91
CA GLU A 43 1.52 23.62 11.55
C GLU A 43 1.56 22.90 12.91
N LYS A 44 0.45 22.88 13.66
CA LYS A 44 0.38 22.18 14.94
C LYS A 44 0.11 20.68 14.79
N ASP A 45 -0.65 20.27 13.77
CA ASP A 45 -1.19 18.91 13.70
C ASP A 45 -0.45 17.97 12.75
N TYR A 46 0.12 18.47 11.64
CA TYR A 46 0.85 17.63 10.69
C TYR A 46 2.31 17.39 11.09
N GLY A 47 2.84 18.22 11.99
CA GLY A 47 4.26 18.20 12.39
C GLY A 47 5.24 18.41 11.24
N MET A 48 4.74 18.86 10.08
CA MET A 48 5.49 19.16 8.88
C MET A 48 5.27 20.61 8.50
N PRO A 49 6.31 21.32 8.05
CA PRO A 49 6.15 22.67 7.56
C PRO A 49 5.19 22.69 6.36
N HIS A 50 4.35 23.71 6.28
CA HIS A 50 3.35 23.85 5.21
C HIS A 50 3.98 23.79 3.79
N HIS A 51 5.18 24.34 3.64
CA HIS A 51 5.91 24.34 2.37
C HIS A 51 6.33 22.93 1.91
N VAL A 52 6.70 22.04 2.84
CA VAL A 52 7.06 20.65 2.51
C VAL A 52 5.83 19.90 1.99
N LEU A 53 4.68 20.14 2.61
CA LEU A 53 3.44 19.49 2.24
C LEU A 53 2.91 19.96 0.88
N ILE A 54 2.99 21.27 0.59
CA ILE A 54 2.66 21.80 -0.74
C ILE A 54 3.61 21.25 -1.80
N GLY A 55 4.92 21.21 -1.51
CA GLY A 55 5.91 20.63 -2.41
C GLY A 55 5.63 19.16 -2.72
N TYR A 56 5.23 18.38 -1.69
CA TYR A 56 4.79 17.00 -1.86
C TYR A 56 3.56 16.90 -2.76
N LEU A 57 2.52 17.72 -2.52
CA LEU A 57 1.30 17.71 -3.34
C LEU A 57 1.60 18.02 -4.81
N PHE A 58 2.41 19.05 -5.07
CA PHE A 58 2.79 19.42 -6.43
C PHE A 58 3.58 18.29 -7.10
N LEU A 59 4.54 17.69 -6.40
CA LEU A 59 5.31 16.58 -6.92
C LEU A 59 4.45 15.35 -7.20
N ALA A 60 3.50 15.01 -6.32
CA ALA A 60 2.59 13.88 -6.51
C ALA A 60 1.72 14.05 -7.77
N VAL A 61 1.20 15.25 -7.99
CA VAL A 61 0.43 15.60 -9.20
C VAL A 61 1.32 15.55 -10.44
N ALA A 62 2.51 16.14 -10.41
CA ALA A 62 3.45 16.12 -11.54
C ALA A 62 3.85 14.69 -11.93
N VAL A 63 4.16 13.85 -10.95
CA VAL A 63 4.53 12.44 -11.14
C VAL A 63 3.35 11.62 -11.65
N GLY A 64 2.15 11.79 -11.09
CA GLY A 64 0.93 11.15 -11.61
C GLY A 64 0.63 11.54 -13.06
N THR A 65 0.88 12.80 -13.41
CA THR A 65 0.70 13.32 -14.77
C THR A 65 1.71 12.68 -15.73
N GLY A 66 2.98 12.61 -15.34
CA GLY A 66 4.02 11.90 -16.11
C GLY A 66 3.71 10.42 -16.33
N MET A 67 3.19 9.74 -15.31
CA MET A 67 2.77 8.33 -15.42
C MET A 67 1.57 8.15 -16.36
N CYS A 68 0.61 9.07 -16.38
CA CYS A 68 -0.58 8.98 -17.24
C CYS A 68 -0.29 9.28 -18.71
N PHE A 69 0.65 10.18 -19.00
CA PHE A 69 1.08 10.49 -20.37
C PHE A 69 2.19 9.56 -20.89
N ASP A 70 2.56 8.53 -20.12
CA ASP A 70 3.64 7.60 -20.41
C ASP A 70 5.02 8.27 -20.64
N ILE A 71 5.19 9.48 -20.09
CA ILE A 71 6.45 10.24 -20.17
C ILE A 71 7.39 9.67 -19.12
N GLN A 72 8.39 8.89 -19.56
CA GLN A 72 9.40 8.28 -18.68
C GLN A 72 8.79 7.57 -17.46
N LYS A 73 7.69 6.81 -17.69
CA LYS A 73 6.88 6.17 -16.64
C LYS A 73 7.70 5.43 -15.57
N ARG A 74 8.80 4.78 -15.96
CA ARG A 74 9.72 4.10 -15.02
C ARG A 74 10.38 5.06 -14.02
N MET A 75 10.86 6.21 -14.51
CA MET A 75 11.48 7.24 -13.66
C MET A 75 10.42 7.91 -12.78
N CYS A 76 9.25 8.23 -13.32
CA CYS A 76 8.14 8.78 -12.53
C CYS A 76 7.71 7.82 -11.41
N ALA A 77 7.57 6.53 -11.69
CA ALA A 77 7.27 5.52 -10.66
C ALA A 77 8.34 5.46 -9.56
N LEU A 78 9.62 5.57 -9.94
CA LEU A 78 10.73 5.58 -8.97
C LEU A 78 10.73 6.86 -8.11
N ILE A 79 10.50 8.02 -8.71
CA ILE A 79 10.37 9.29 -8.00
C ILE A 79 9.19 9.23 -7.01
N PHE A 80 8.06 8.64 -7.41
CA PHE A 80 6.92 8.45 -6.51
C PHE A 80 7.26 7.55 -5.32
N ALA A 81 7.98 6.46 -5.56
CA ALA A 81 8.44 5.56 -4.49
C ALA A 81 9.38 6.28 -3.51
N ALA A 82 10.32 7.09 -4.01
CA ALA A 82 11.20 7.91 -3.19
C ALA A 82 10.40 8.96 -2.39
N GLN A 83 9.44 9.62 -3.03
CA GLN A 83 8.53 10.57 -2.38
C GLN A 83 7.72 9.92 -1.25
N LEU A 84 7.15 8.73 -1.47
CA LEU A 84 6.44 7.95 -0.44
C LEU A 84 7.36 7.56 0.73
N PHE A 85 8.63 7.26 0.46
CA PHE A 85 9.59 6.95 1.50
C PHE A 85 9.92 8.18 2.36
N LEU A 86 10.22 9.32 1.73
CA LEU A 86 10.55 10.57 2.42
C LEU A 86 9.39 11.08 3.29
N ILE A 87 8.16 11.03 2.77
CA ILE A 87 6.99 11.43 3.57
C ILE A 87 6.75 10.49 4.75
N SER A 88 7.07 9.20 4.60
CA SER A 88 6.94 8.23 5.69
C SER A 88 7.94 8.52 6.82
N LEU A 89 9.18 8.85 6.47
CA LEU A 89 10.21 9.20 7.44
C LEU A 89 9.90 10.50 8.18
N THR A 90 9.44 11.53 7.47
CA THR A 90 9.07 12.82 8.07
C THR A 90 7.88 12.69 9.02
N ILE A 91 6.87 11.89 8.68
CA ILE A 91 5.74 11.60 9.58
C ILE A 91 6.21 10.86 10.85
N GLN A 92 7.20 9.97 10.72
CA GLN A 92 7.71 9.19 11.86
C GLN A 92 8.61 10.03 12.79
N SER A 93 9.43 10.92 12.23
CA SER A 93 10.33 11.80 12.99
C SER A 93 9.62 13.01 13.62
N SER A 94 8.44 13.38 13.13
CA SER A 94 7.69 14.52 13.65
C SER A 94 7.13 14.27 15.07
N PRO A 95 7.49 15.10 16.07
CA PRO A 95 7.03 14.97 17.46
C PRO A 95 5.61 15.52 17.68
N LEU A 96 5.10 16.32 16.73
CA LEU A 96 3.90 17.16 16.90
C LEU A 96 2.56 16.43 16.76
N ARG A 97 2.54 15.22 16.19
CA ARG A 97 1.32 14.41 16.09
C ARG A 97 1.08 13.62 17.39
N SER A 98 0.93 14.34 18.51
CA SER A 98 0.73 13.83 19.87
C SER A 98 -0.66 13.17 20.07
N GLU A 99 -1.64 13.51 19.23
CA GLU A 99 -3.00 12.96 19.34
C GLU A 99 -3.26 11.69 18.51
N TYR A 100 -2.39 11.36 17.55
CA TYR A 100 -2.46 10.06 16.87
C TYR A 100 -1.66 9.04 17.68
N HIS A 101 -2.33 7.97 18.11
CA HIS A 101 -1.66 6.87 18.79
C HIS A 101 -0.52 6.31 17.92
N GLN A 102 0.59 5.94 18.56
CA GLN A 102 1.80 5.46 17.88
C GLN A 102 1.52 4.31 16.89
N TRP A 103 0.53 3.46 17.18
CA TRP A 103 0.12 2.37 16.30
C TRP A 103 -0.35 2.86 14.92
N THR A 104 -1.01 4.02 14.82
CA THR A 104 -1.48 4.56 13.54
C THR A 104 -0.32 5.00 12.66
N LYS A 105 0.76 5.56 13.24
CA LYS A 105 1.98 5.93 12.49
C LYS A 105 2.67 4.69 11.93
N VAL A 106 2.79 3.63 12.73
CA VAL A 106 3.40 2.36 12.29
C VAL A 106 2.55 1.68 11.21
N ARG A 107 1.22 1.68 11.37
CA ARG A 107 0.30 1.16 10.34
C ARG A 107 0.42 1.90 9.02
N LEU A 108 0.56 3.22 9.08
CA LEU A 108 0.76 4.07 7.90
C LEU A 108 2.09 3.74 7.20
N PHE A 109 3.16 3.58 7.98
CA PHE A 109 4.50 3.26 7.49
C PHE A 109 4.53 1.88 6.81
N ALA A 110 3.95 0.86 7.46
CA ALA A 110 3.86 -0.48 6.90
C ALA A 110 3.16 -0.46 5.52
N ARG A 111 1.98 0.15 5.42
CA ARG A 111 1.25 0.26 4.13
C ARG A 111 2.06 1.01 3.08
N ASN A 112 2.82 2.03 3.47
CA ASN A 112 3.70 2.74 2.54
C ASN A 112 4.83 1.87 2.01
N LEU A 113 5.42 0.98 2.82
CA LEU A 113 6.40 0.00 2.34
C LEU A 113 5.83 -0.91 1.25
N GLY A 114 4.57 -1.35 1.39
CA GLY A 114 3.90 -2.14 0.38
C GLY A 114 3.79 -1.41 -0.95
N LEU A 115 3.33 -0.16 -0.91
CA LEU A 115 3.22 0.70 -2.10
C LEU A 115 4.59 0.99 -2.75
N ILE A 116 5.58 1.36 -1.93
CA ILE A 116 6.97 1.59 -2.38
C ILE A 116 7.47 0.35 -3.11
N GLY A 117 7.28 -0.85 -2.53
CA GLY A 117 7.64 -2.11 -3.15
C GLY A 117 7.04 -2.27 -4.55
N GLY A 118 5.72 -2.06 -4.69
CA GLY A 118 5.07 -2.15 -5.99
C GLY A 118 5.54 -1.11 -7.00
N TYR A 119 5.73 0.15 -6.62
CA TYR A 119 6.22 1.19 -7.54
C TYR A 119 7.68 0.97 -7.97
N VAL A 120 8.54 0.48 -7.06
CA VAL A 120 9.90 0.07 -7.39
C VAL A 120 9.88 -1.09 -8.39
N MET A 121 9.00 -2.08 -8.21
CA MET A 121 8.85 -3.17 -9.19
C MET A 121 8.35 -2.66 -10.55
N ILE A 122 7.38 -1.74 -10.57
CA ILE A 122 6.87 -1.12 -11.80
C ILE A 122 8.00 -0.39 -12.54
N SER A 123 8.82 0.39 -11.81
CA SER A 123 10.00 1.05 -12.39
C SER A 123 11.04 0.07 -12.94
N GLY A 124 11.16 -1.12 -12.33
CA GLY A 124 12.01 -2.22 -12.79
C GLY A 124 11.52 -2.93 -14.07
N GLY A 125 10.35 -2.54 -14.59
CA GLY A 125 9.82 -3.09 -15.84
C GLY A 125 8.88 -4.28 -15.67
N VAL A 126 8.18 -4.40 -14.53
CA VAL A 126 7.05 -5.36 -14.39
C VAL A 126 5.98 -5.09 -15.44
N ASN A 127 5.77 -3.82 -15.82
CA ASN A 127 4.74 -3.43 -16.77
C ASN A 127 5.26 -3.28 -18.21
N ALA A 128 6.51 -3.67 -18.47
CA ALA A 128 7.07 -3.57 -19.81
C ALA A 128 6.41 -4.63 -20.70
N ASP A 129 5.62 -4.16 -21.67
CA ASP A 129 5.14 -5.02 -22.74
C ASP A 129 6.34 -5.66 -23.43
N ARG A 130 6.30 -6.98 -23.66
CA ARG A 130 7.37 -7.71 -24.35
C ARG A 130 7.71 -7.12 -25.74
N ARG A 131 6.81 -6.31 -26.30
CA ARG A 131 6.96 -5.56 -27.55
C ARG A 131 7.80 -4.28 -27.43
N SER A 132 7.93 -3.67 -26.24
CA SER A 132 8.69 -2.41 -26.09
C SER A 132 10.21 -2.61 -26.13
N GLY A 133 10.70 -3.85 -26.03
CA GLY A 133 12.13 -4.18 -26.13
C GLY A 133 12.98 -3.65 -24.97
N GLU A 134 12.38 -3.00 -23.97
CA GLU A 134 13.11 -2.39 -22.87
C GLU A 134 13.58 -3.46 -21.86
N PRO A 135 14.87 -3.45 -21.47
CA PRO A 135 15.40 -4.44 -20.54
C PRO A 135 14.75 -4.35 -19.15
N LYS A 136 14.47 -5.50 -18.55
CA LYS A 136 14.01 -5.60 -17.15
C LYS A 136 15.20 -5.43 -16.21
N THR A 137 15.09 -4.49 -15.27
CA THR A 137 16.17 -4.25 -14.31
C THR A 137 16.02 -5.17 -13.10
N LYS A 138 16.77 -6.28 -13.09
CA LYS A 138 16.70 -7.33 -12.06
C LYS A 138 16.89 -6.79 -10.64
N TYR A 139 17.74 -5.77 -10.46
CA TYR A 139 17.98 -5.15 -9.15
C TYR A 139 16.73 -4.47 -8.59
N LEU A 140 16.05 -3.61 -9.36
CA LEU A 140 14.83 -2.95 -8.91
C LEU A 140 13.71 -3.95 -8.61
N LEU A 141 13.56 -4.98 -9.44
CA LEU A 141 12.61 -6.07 -9.16
C LEU A 141 12.90 -6.76 -7.83
N ARG A 142 14.18 -7.03 -7.52
CA ARG A 142 14.59 -7.64 -6.26
C ARG A 142 14.32 -6.73 -5.06
N TYR A 143 14.70 -5.45 -5.14
CA TYR A 143 14.46 -4.50 -4.05
C TYR A 143 12.96 -4.28 -3.78
N GLY A 144 12.16 -4.18 -4.83
CA GLY A 144 10.71 -4.04 -4.70
C GLY A 144 10.05 -5.27 -4.07
N ARG A 145 10.51 -6.48 -4.41
CA ARG A 145 10.08 -7.72 -3.73
C ARG A 145 10.44 -7.74 -2.25
N ILE A 146 11.67 -7.34 -1.91
CA ILE A 146 12.11 -7.26 -0.51
C ILE A 146 11.22 -6.28 0.25
N ALA A 147 10.95 -5.09 -0.30
CA ALA A 147 10.06 -4.12 0.33
C ALA A 147 8.64 -4.68 0.55
N LEU A 148 8.08 -5.40 -0.43
CA LEU A 148 6.77 -6.06 -0.31
C LEU A 148 6.76 -7.19 0.73
N GLY A 149 7.84 -7.97 0.83
CA GLY A 149 7.99 -8.99 1.86
C GLY A 149 8.14 -8.41 3.26
N VAL A 150 8.92 -7.33 3.40
CA VAL A 150 9.03 -6.56 4.66
C VAL A 150 7.68 -5.97 5.04
N TYR A 151 6.90 -5.48 4.07
CA TYR A 151 5.52 -5.05 4.31
C TYR A 151 4.67 -6.16 4.94
N ALA A 152 4.68 -7.38 4.38
CA ALA A 152 3.92 -8.49 4.93
C ALA A 152 4.35 -8.82 6.37
N ILE A 153 5.66 -8.92 6.63
CA ILE A 153 6.19 -9.16 7.98
C ILE A 153 5.82 -8.02 8.94
N SER A 154 5.92 -6.77 8.51
CA SER A 154 5.55 -5.60 9.33
C SER A 154 4.04 -5.58 9.65
N SER A 155 3.21 -6.10 8.75
CA SER A 155 1.76 -6.24 8.98
C SER A 155 1.46 -7.31 10.04
N ALA A 156 2.24 -8.41 10.06
CA ALA A 156 2.17 -9.40 11.13
C ALA A 156 2.57 -8.80 12.49
N TRP A 157 3.68 -8.06 12.51
CA TRP A 157 4.17 -7.38 13.72
C TRP A 157 3.15 -6.37 14.27
N LEU A 158 2.54 -5.59 13.38
CA LEU A 158 1.49 -4.63 13.75
C LEU A 158 0.29 -5.32 14.39
N LEU A 159 -0.15 -6.45 13.83
CA LEU A 159 -1.28 -7.22 14.35
C LEU A 159 -1.00 -7.84 15.73
N MET A 160 0.25 -8.18 16.02
CA MET A 160 0.65 -8.65 17.35
C MET A 160 0.69 -7.53 18.39
N ASN A 161 1.23 -6.37 18.02
CA ASN A 161 1.54 -5.29 18.98
C ASN A 161 0.43 -4.24 19.13
N SER A 162 -0.42 -4.01 18.14
CA SER A 162 -1.57 -3.11 18.27
C SER A 162 -2.78 -3.88 18.81
N GLU A 163 -3.29 -3.43 19.95
CA GLU A 163 -4.53 -3.99 20.48
C GLU A 163 -5.74 -3.63 19.61
N GLU A 164 -5.70 -2.47 18.99
CA GLU A 164 -6.77 -1.92 18.16
C GLU A 164 -6.96 -2.73 16.89
N ASP A 165 -5.86 -3.04 16.19
CA ASP A 165 -5.89 -3.88 14.99
C ASP A 165 -6.29 -5.33 15.33
N ARG A 166 -5.84 -5.84 16.49
CA ARG A 166 -6.23 -7.16 16.98
C ARG A 166 -7.74 -7.22 17.29
N LYS A 167 -8.27 -6.24 18.03
CA LYS A 167 -9.70 -6.16 18.37
C LYS A 167 -10.55 -6.00 17.10
N ALA A 168 -10.10 -5.20 16.13
CA ALA A 168 -10.78 -5.03 14.86
C ALA A 168 -10.92 -6.36 14.11
N LEU A 169 -9.82 -7.13 14.04
CA LEU A 169 -9.84 -8.42 13.36
C LEU A 169 -10.78 -9.42 14.06
N ILE A 170 -10.74 -9.50 15.39
CA ILE A 170 -11.57 -10.42 16.18
C ILE A 170 -13.07 -10.12 16.05
N ILE A 171 -13.45 -8.84 16.00
CA ILE A 171 -14.86 -8.43 15.92
C ILE A 171 -15.44 -8.71 14.54
N HIS A 172 -14.66 -8.52 13.48
CA HIS A 172 -15.13 -8.63 12.10
C HIS A 172 -14.96 -10.01 11.48
N MET A 173 -14.04 -10.84 11.99
CA MET A 173 -13.78 -12.18 11.44
C MET A 173 -14.29 -13.30 12.34
N PRO A 174 -14.94 -14.33 11.77
CA PRO A 174 -15.30 -15.52 12.53
C PRO A 174 -14.02 -16.28 12.93
N GLY A 175 -13.86 -16.56 14.22
CA GLY A 175 -12.69 -17.30 14.74
C GLY A 175 -12.17 -16.84 16.10
N GLY A 176 -12.67 -15.72 16.63
CA GLY A 176 -12.24 -15.24 17.95
C GLY A 176 -10.73 -14.95 17.99
N GLY A 177 -10.04 -15.32 19.08
CA GLY A 177 -8.61 -15.03 19.22
C GLY A 177 -7.68 -15.81 18.28
N SER A 178 -8.10 -16.97 17.77
CA SER A 178 -7.23 -17.82 16.93
C SER A 178 -7.02 -17.26 15.53
N ILE A 179 -7.98 -16.48 15.00
CA ILE A 179 -7.87 -15.85 13.68
C ILE A 179 -6.66 -14.90 13.60
N VAL A 180 -6.32 -14.25 14.73
CA VAL A 180 -5.18 -13.35 14.84
C VAL A 180 -3.89 -14.12 14.58
N MET A 181 -3.71 -15.26 15.24
CA MET A 181 -2.52 -16.10 15.05
C MET A 181 -2.44 -16.65 13.62
N VAL A 182 -3.56 -17.06 13.04
CA VAL A 182 -3.61 -17.51 11.63
C VAL A 182 -3.14 -16.40 10.70
N TYR A 183 -3.64 -15.17 10.87
CA TYR A 183 -3.25 -14.02 10.06
C TYR A 183 -1.78 -13.63 10.24
N VAL A 184 -1.27 -13.67 11.48
CA VAL A 184 0.14 -13.40 11.78
C VAL A 184 1.04 -14.40 11.08
N VAL A 185 0.78 -15.70 11.26
CA VAL A 185 1.56 -16.77 10.63
C VAL A 185 1.49 -16.67 9.11
N ALA A 186 0.30 -16.43 8.56
CA ALA A 186 0.09 -16.22 7.14
C ALA A 186 0.95 -15.06 6.60
N TYR A 187 0.88 -13.87 7.22
CA TYR A 187 1.68 -12.72 6.79
C TYR A 187 3.19 -12.97 6.86
N VAL A 188 3.68 -13.64 7.90
CA VAL A 188 5.11 -14.00 8.02
C VAL A 188 5.52 -14.96 6.91
N LEU A 189 4.73 -16.02 6.67
CA LEU A 189 4.98 -16.99 5.61
C LEU A 189 4.99 -16.32 4.24
N TYR A 190 4.01 -15.46 3.94
CA TYR A 190 3.95 -14.71 2.68
C TYR A 190 5.21 -13.85 2.51
N GLY A 191 5.61 -13.12 3.56
CA GLY A 191 6.79 -12.27 3.52
C GLY A 191 8.08 -13.04 3.26
N LEU A 192 8.30 -14.15 3.99
CA LEU A 192 9.48 -14.99 3.83
C LEU A 192 9.53 -15.63 2.43
N CYS A 193 8.44 -16.22 1.97
CA CYS A 193 8.38 -16.87 0.66
C CYS A 193 8.53 -15.86 -0.49
N ILE A 194 7.99 -14.65 -0.37
CA ILE A 194 8.18 -13.57 -1.37
C ILE A 194 9.65 -13.14 -1.43
N ILE A 195 10.34 -13.03 -0.29
CA ILE A 195 11.76 -12.67 -0.22
C ILE A 195 12.64 -13.80 -0.78
N SER A 196 12.34 -15.05 -0.43
CA SER A 196 13.06 -16.24 -0.87
C SER A 196 12.73 -16.68 -2.30
N GLU A 197 11.78 -16.02 -2.97
CA GLU A 197 11.28 -16.35 -4.32
C GLU A 197 10.59 -17.72 -4.45
N PHE A 198 10.32 -18.40 -3.33
CA PHE A 198 9.66 -19.70 -3.30
C PHE A 198 8.15 -19.54 -3.53
N GLU A 199 7.62 -20.15 -4.60
CA GLU A 199 6.19 -20.13 -4.95
C GLU A 199 5.55 -18.72 -4.89
N LYS A 200 6.33 -17.69 -5.26
CA LYS A 200 5.97 -16.26 -5.08
C LYS A 200 4.61 -15.89 -5.68
N ILE A 201 4.21 -16.50 -6.80
CA ILE A 201 2.92 -16.24 -7.46
C ILE A 201 1.76 -16.71 -6.57
N GLN A 202 1.89 -17.87 -5.93
CA GLN A 202 0.88 -18.36 -4.99
C GLN A 202 0.80 -17.45 -3.76
N MET A 203 1.95 -16.98 -3.28
CA MET A 203 2.00 -16.07 -2.13
C MET A 203 1.40 -14.71 -2.45
N TYR A 204 1.59 -14.16 -3.66
CA TYR A 204 0.90 -12.95 -4.10
C TYR A 204 -0.62 -13.15 -4.15
N ARG A 205 -1.11 -14.32 -4.57
CA ARG A 205 -2.55 -14.66 -4.55
C ARG A 205 -3.11 -14.71 -3.14
N CYS A 206 -2.44 -15.42 -2.23
CA CYS A 206 -2.87 -15.53 -0.85
C CYS A 206 -2.86 -14.15 -0.15
N LEU A 207 -1.78 -13.37 -0.34
CA LEU A 207 -1.67 -12.02 0.19
C LEU A 207 -2.74 -11.09 -0.39
N PHE A 208 -3.01 -11.17 -1.69
CA PHE A 208 -4.08 -10.41 -2.35
C PHE A 208 -5.44 -10.73 -1.73
N LEU A 209 -5.78 -12.01 -1.58
CA LEU A 209 -7.06 -12.43 -0.99
C LEU A 209 -7.17 -11.94 0.46
N GLN A 210 -6.12 -12.13 1.27
CA GLN A 210 -6.10 -11.68 2.65
C GLN A 210 -6.28 -10.16 2.76
N LEU A 211 -5.60 -9.37 1.92
CA LEU A 211 -5.77 -7.92 1.89
C LEU A 211 -7.14 -7.50 1.40
N PHE A 212 -7.70 -8.17 0.40
CA PHE A 212 -9.05 -7.91 -0.08
C PHE A 212 -10.08 -8.08 1.04
N PHE A 213 -10.06 -9.21 1.76
CA PHE A 213 -10.97 -9.45 2.87
C PHE A 213 -10.73 -8.51 4.05
N THR A 214 -9.47 -8.22 4.39
CA THR A 214 -9.15 -7.26 5.45
C THR A 214 -9.65 -5.86 5.09
N THR A 215 -9.49 -5.45 3.83
CA THR A 215 -9.95 -4.13 3.38
C THR A 215 -11.48 -4.05 3.42
N LEU A 216 -12.18 -5.08 2.96
CA LEU A 216 -13.64 -5.10 2.91
C LEU A 216 -14.28 -5.18 4.30
N LEU A 217 -13.81 -6.12 5.13
CA LEU A 217 -14.45 -6.48 6.40
C LEU A 217 -13.94 -5.65 7.58
N VAL A 218 -12.66 -5.28 7.57
CA VAL A 218 -12.02 -4.57 8.69
C VAL A 218 -11.87 -3.09 8.39
N ASP A 219 -11.18 -2.71 7.30
CA ASP A 219 -10.98 -1.29 6.98
C ASP A 219 -12.29 -0.60 6.55
N GLY A 220 -13.22 -1.36 5.94
CA GLY A 220 -14.51 -0.89 5.44
C GLY A 220 -15.52 -0.49 6.52
N ASP A 221 -15.39 -1.01 7.75
CA ASP A 221 -16.21 -0.54 8.87
C ASP A 221 -15.67 0.78 9.44
N VAL A 222 -15.93 1.86 8.73
CA VAL A 222 -15.54 3.21 9.16
C VAL A 222 -16.20 3.58 10.50
N LYS A 223 -17.36 3.00 10.85
CA LYS A 223 -18.04 3.28 12.12
C LYS A 223 -17.28 2.69 13.31
N TYR A 224 -16.68 1.51 13.14
CA TYR A 224 -15.78 0.93 14.14
C TYR A 224 -14.58 1.85 14.40
N TRP A 225 -13.87 2.27 13.34
CA TRP A 225 -12.68 3.12 13.45
C TRP A 225 -12.97 4.53 13.99
N MET A 226 -14.17 5.06 13.72
CA MET A 226 -14.62 6.35 14.25
C MET A 226 -15.06 6.31 15.72
N ARG A 227 -15.28 5.12 16.32
CA ARG A 227 -15.82 5.02 17.68
C ARG A 227 -14.78 5.46 18.73
N SER A 228 -15.29 5.86 19.90
CA SER A 228 -14.57 6.61 20.95
C SER A 228 -13.24 6.01 21.45
N HIS A 229 -12.96 4.72 21.24
CA HIS A 229 -11.73 4.08 21.70
C HIS A 229 -10.52 4.27 20.76
N THR A 230 -10.75 4.54 19.48
CA THR A 230 -9.68 4.61 18.46
C THR A 230 -9.43 6.04 17.97
N LYS A 231 -10.41 6.95 18.17
CA LYS A 231 -10.36 8.39 17.82
C LYS A 231 -9.80 8.67 16.42
N MET A 232 -9.99 7.75 15.47
CA MET A 232 -9.45 7.92 14.13
C MET A 232 -10.36 8.85 13.31
N GLN A 233 -9.77 9.89 12.73
CA GLN A 233 -10.52 10.80 11.85
C GLN A 233 -10.92 10.09 10.54
N ARG A 234 -12.03 10.55 9.94
CA ARG A 234 -12.63 9.95 8.74
C ARG A 234 -11.66 9.87 7.56
N TRP A 235 -11.05 10.98 7.16
CA TRP A 235 -10.22 11.02 5.94
C TRP A 235 -8.95 10.19 6.03
N PRO A 236 -8.20 10.20 7.16
CA PRO A 236 -7.06 9.31 7.33
C PRO A 236 -7.41 7.83 7.26
N GLN A 237 -8.61 7.43 7.71
CA GLN A 237 -9.07 6.03 7.54
C GLN A 237 -9.32 5.69 6.07
N TYR A 238 -10.01 6.55 5.33
CA TYR A 238 -10.20 6.35 3.87
C TYR A 238 -8.87 6.37 3.12
N HIS A 239 -7.94 7.23 3.53
CA HIS A 239 -6.60 7.29 2.96
C HIS A 239 -5.84 5.97 3.19
N MET A 240 -5.87 5.46 4.42
CA MET A 240 -5.29 4.17 4.77
C MET A 240 -5.93 3.01 4.00
N MET A 241 -7.26 3.00 3.86
CA MET A 241 -8.00 2.01 3.09
C MET A 241 -7.59 2.05 1.61
N SER A 242 -7.45 3.25 1.03
CA SER A 242 -7.00 3.40 -0.36
C SER A 242 -5.65 2.73 -0.58
N ARG A 243 -4.68 2.90 0.34
CA ARG A 243 -3.36 2.26 0.23
C ARG A 243 -3.45 0.74 0.12
N ASN A 244 -4.29 0.10 0.94
CA ASN A 244 -4.49 -1.35 0.86
C ASN A 244 -5.11 -1.80 -0.45
N ILE A 245 -6.06 -1.02 -0.98
CA ILE A 245 -6.66 -1.26 -2.30
C ILE A 245 -5.58 -1.21 -3.39
N PHE A 246 -4.70 -0.20 -3.35
CA PHE A 246 -3.64 -0.05 -4.35
C PHE A 246 -2.53 -1.09 -4.23
N ILE A 247 -2.16 -1.52 -3.02
CA ILE A 247 -1.28 -2.70 -2.83
C ILE A 247 -1.92 -3.94 -3.44
N SER A 248 -3.23 -4.13 -3.26
CA SER A 248 -3.96 -5.25 -3.86
C SER A 248 -3.93 -5.20 -5.39
N PHE A 249 -4.07 -4.02 -6.00
CA PHE A 249 -3.91 -3.86 -7.46
C PHE A 249 -2.47 -4.09 -7.94
N GLN A 250 -1.46 -3.71 -7.15
CA GLN A 250 -0.07 -4.01 -7.46
C GLN A 250 0.19 -5.53 -7.43
N LEU A 251 -0.32 -6.23 -6.40
CA LEU A 251 -0.27 -7.69 -6.33
C LEU A 251 -1.01 -8.32 -7.51
N TRP A 252 -2.15 -7.77 -7.89
CA TRP A 252 -2.91 -8.19 -9.08
C TRP A 252 -2.04 -8.18 -10.33
N ILE A 253 -1.38 -7.07 -10.62
CA ILE A 253 -0.45 -6.97 -11.76
C ILE A 253 0.64 -8.05 -11.65
N LEU A 254 1.29 -8.17 -10.49
CA LEU A 254 2.39 -9.12 -10.28
C LEU A 254 2.00 -10.58 -10.52
N MET A 255 0.77 -10.96 -10.15
CA MET A 255 0.24 -12.31 -10.39
C MET A 255 0.15 -12.65 -11.89
N PHE A 256 -0.17 -11.68 -12.74
CA PHE A 256 -0.37 -11.88 -14.18
C PHE A 256 0.88 -11.59 -15.02
N THR A 257 1.83 -10.81 -14.51
CA THR A 257 3.10 -10.55 -15.20
C THR A 257 4.12 -11.67 -15.01
N ASP A 258 4.26 -12.22 -13.81
CA ASP A 258 5.28 -13.27 -13.53
C ASP A 258 4.85 -14.67 -14.04
N THR A 259 3.64 -14.81 -14.57
CA THR A 259 3.10 -16.05 -15.16
C THR A 259 3.36 -16.18 -16.68
N GLN A 260 3.98 -15.18 -17.31
CA GLN A 260 4.27 -15.13 -18.76
C GLN A 260 5.77 -14.96 -19.06
#